data_AF-A0A949ZTK4-F1
#
_entry.id   AF-A0A949ZTK4-F1
#
_cell.length_a   1.000
_cell.length_b   1.000
_cell.length_c   1.000
_cell.angle_alpha   90.00
_cell.angle_beta   90.00
_cell.angle_gamma   90.00
#
_symmetry.space_group_name_H-M   'P 1'
#
loop_
_entity.id
_entity.type
_entity.pdbx_description
1 polymer ?
#
loop_
_entity_poly.entity_id
_entity_poly.type
_entity_poly.pdbx_seq_one_letter_code
_entity_poly.pdbx_strand_id
1 'polypeptide(L)'
;MMTEYLCIREYLRALLTLYNEFEGKARASFEGDLQGLGLEELPGTATEECAGLKRQTTWPRQDFAVVQLTRGNIAFLATALAQPDLLGPEGRIIHTQIEMDGELAFAACDNFHEECTYASGALRQQIVEVLTRNGLASWLRH
;
A
#
# COMPACT_ATOMS: atom_id res chain seq x y z
N MET A 1 1.71 9.97 -19.86
CA MET A 1 0.77 10.11 -18.73
C MET A 1 1.52 10.76 -17.59
N MET A 2 1.04 11.88 -17.04
CA MET A 2 1.68 12.54 -15.89
C MET A 2 1.45 11.69 -14.64
N THR A 3 2.48 11.29 -13.89
CA THR A 3 2.33 10.72 -12.55
C THR A 3 2.01 11.85 -11.58
N GLU A 4 1.02 11.69 -10.71
CA GLU A 4 0.71 12.68 -9.67
C GLU A 4 1.04 12.11 -8.29
N TYR A 5 1.75 12.94 -7.53
CA TYR A 5 2.29 12.59 -6.23
C TYR A 5 1.34 13.02 -5.10
N LEU A 6 1.29 12.21 -4.06
CA LEU A 6 0.39 12.36 -2.93
C LEU A 6 1.19 12.52 -1.64
N CYS A 7 0.84 13.53 -0.86
CA CYS A 7 1.26 13.66 0.52
C CYS A 7 0.22 12.94 1.40
N ILE A 8 0.58 11.78 1.93
CA ILE A 8 -0.28 10.99 2.84
C ILE A 8 -0.15 11.55 4.26
N ARG A 9 -1.29 11.84 4.90
CA ARG A 9 -1.35 12.47 6.23
C ARG A 9 -1.65 11.48 7.35
N GLU A 10 -2.42 10.45 7.02
CA GLU A 10 -2.84 9.40 7.97
C GLU A 10 -2.67 8.03 7.33
N TYR A 11 -1.46 7.45 7.44
CA TYR A 11 -1.04 6.27 6.67
C TYR A 11 -1.99 5.06 6.81
N LEU A 12 -2.28 4.64 8.04
CA LEU A 12 -3.15 3.50 8.30
C LEU A 12 -4.55 3.72 7.74
N ARG A 13 -5.15 4.88 8.03
CA ARG A 13 -6.51 5.19 7.58
C ARG A 13 -6.56 5.32 6.06
N ALA A 14 -5.55 5.92 5.43
CA ALA A 14 -5.44 5.99 3.98
C ALA A 14 -5.42 4.59 3.35
N LEU A 15 -4.54 3.70 3.84
CA LEU A 15 -4.47 2.32 3.36
C LEU A 15 -5.77 1.56 3.57
N LEU A 16 -6.36 1.61 4.78
CA LEU A 16 -7.63 0.93 5.04
C LEU A 16 -8.77 1.47 4.18
N THR A 17 -8.82 2.77 3.93
CA THR A 17 -9.79 3.35 3.00
C THR A 17 -9.62 2.77 1.60
N LEU A 18 -8.40 2.65 1.09
CA LEU A 18 -8.14 2.02 -0.22
C LEU A 18 -8.47 0.53 -0.22
N TYR A 19 -8.12 -0.19 0.84
CA TYR A 19 -8.36 -1.62 0.92
C TYR A 19 -9.85 -1.95 0.88
N ASN A 20 -10.67 -1.17 1.59
CA ASN A 20 -12.12 -1.33 1.55
C ASN A 20 -12.72 -0.95 0.19
N GLU A 21 -12.20 0.09 -0.48
CA GLU A 21 -12.65 0.47 -1.82
C GLU A 21 -12.41 -0.66 -2.85
N PHE A 22 -11.30 -1.39 -2.70
CA PHE A 22 -10.89 -2.46 -3.62
C PHE A 22 -11.13 -3.88 -3.08
N GLU A 23 -12.00 -4.05 -2.09
CA GLU A 23 -12.31 -5.36 -1.51
C GLU A 23 -12.72 -6.37 -2.60
N GLY A 24 -12.06 -7.52 -2.59
CA GLY A 24 -12.31 -8.64 -3.50
C GLY A 24 -11.75 -8.47 -4.91
N LYS A 25 -11.18 -7.30 -5.25
CA LYS A 25 -10.72 -6.97 -6.61
C LYS A 25 -9.22 -6.76 -6.72
N ALA A 26 -8.56 -6.37 -5.63
CA ALA A 26 -7.16 -5.99 -5.65
C ALA A 26 -6.29 -6.83 -4.70
N ARG A 27 -4.98 -6.70 -4.90
CA ARG A 27 -3.94 -7.23 -4.03
C ARG A 27 -3.08 -6.09 -3.52
N ALA A 28 -2.62 -6.20 -2.29
CA ALA A 28 -1.64 -5.28 -1.74
C ALA A 28 -0.31 -6.01 -1.54
N SER A 29 0.81 -5.35 -1.83
CA SER A 29 2.12 -5.80 -1.40
C SER A 29 2.66 -4.97 -0.25
N PHE A 30 3.54 -5.59 0.52
CA PHE A 30 4.26 -4.99 1.63
C PHE A 30 5.74 -5.38 1.49
N GLU A 31 6.63 -4.43 1.71
CA GLU A 31 8.09 -4.62 1.67
C GLU A 31 8.73 -3.90 2.87
N GLY A 32 9.68 -4.56 3.53
CA GLY A 32 10.38 -4.02 4.70
C GLY A 32 10.70 -5.12 5.70
N ASP A 33 10.67 -4.79 7.00
CA ASP A 33 10.67 -5.78 8.08
C ASP A 33 9.22 -6.21 8.37
N LEU A 34 8.89 -7.43 7.93
CA LEU A 34 7.55 -8.01 8.11
C LEU A 34 7.49 -9.00 9.26
N GLN A 35 8.57 -9.15 10.04
CA GLN A 35 8.62 -10.11 11.13
C GLN A 35 7.58 -9.80 12.21
N GLY A 36 6.90 -10.85 12.66
CA GLY A 36 5.87 -10.77 13.69
C GLY A 36 4.53 -10.18 13.22
N LEU A 37 4.36 -9.93 11.91
CA LEU A 37 3.08 -9.47 11.36
C LEU A 37 2.14 -10.62 10.97
N GLY A 38 2.65 -11.84 10.80
CA GLY A 38 1.86 -13.02 10.45
C GLY A 38 1.17 -12.93 9.07
N LEU A 39 1.71 -12.13 8.15
CA LEU A 39 1.12 -11.94 6.82
C LEU A 39 1.13 -13.24 6.00
N GLU A 40 2.16 -14.07 6.21
CA GLU A 40 2.35 -15.38 5.61
C GLU A 40 1.28 -16.40 6.03
N GLU A 41 0.59 -16.16 7.15
CA GLU A 41 -0.49 -17.03 7.65
C GLU A 41 -1.83 -16.73 6.97
N LEU A 42 -1.94 -15.61 6.27
CA LEU A 42 -3.18 -15.22 5.60
C LEU A 42 -3.45 -16.10 4.36
N PRO A 43 -4.71 -16.52 4.15
CA PRO A 43 -5.09 -17.26 2.96
C PRO A 43 -4.75 -16.51 1.66
N GLY A 44 -4.03 -17.18 0.78
CA GLY A 44 -3.67 -16.65 -0.53
C GLY A 44 -2.51 -15.64 -0.52
N THR A 45 -1.78 -15.52 0.59
CA THR A 45 -0.54 -14.74 0.61
C THR A 45 0.55 -15.40 -0.22
N ALA A 46 1.29 -14.59 -0.99
CA ALA A 46 2.51 -15.01 -1.67
C ALA A 46 3.70 -14.17 -1.16
N THR A 47 4.89 -14.77 -1.09
CA THR A 47 6.14 -14.06 -0.72
C THR A 47 6.99 -13.67 -1.94
N GLU A 48 6.53 -14.06 -3.12
CA GLU A 48 7.15 -13.77 -4.41
C GLU A 48 6.48 -12.56 -5.09
N GLU A 49 7.25 -11.89 -5.96
CA GLU A 49 6.74 -10.83 -6.81
C GLU A 49 5.74 -11.37 -7.85
N CYS A 50 4.77 -10.55 -8.24
CA CYS A 50 3.88 -10.87 -9.35
C CYS A 50 4.07 -9.89 -10.51
N ALA A 51 3.24 -9.96 -11.55
CA ALA A 51 3.37 -9.09 -12.72
C ALA A 51 3.24 -7.59 -12.38
N GLY A 52 2.30 -7.23 -11.50
CA GLY A 52 2.03 -5.83 -11.13
C GLY A 52 2.59 -5.37 -9.79
N LEU A 53 3.03 -6.29 -8.91
CA LEU A 53 3.58 -5.96 -7.58
C LEU A 53 5.04 -6.42 -7.49
N LYS A 54 5.93 -5.46 -7.30
CA LYS A 54 7.39 -5.64 -7.39
C LYS A 54 8.10 -5.04 -6.21
N ARG A 55 9.19 -5.67 -5.78
CA ARG A 55 10.09 -5.09 -4.81
C ARG A 55 10.73 -3.83 -5.38
N GLN A 56 10.83 -2.81 -4.55
CA GLN A 56 11.48 -1.56 -4.89
C GLN A 56 12.91 -1.51 -4.32
N THR A 57 13.22 -2.27 -3.27
CA THR A 57 14.59 -2.34 -2.74
C THR A 57 15.41 -3.42 -3.45
N THR A 58 16.53 -3.00 -4.06
CA THR A 58 17.46 -3.92 -4.76
C THR A 58 18.46 -4.59 -3.80
N TRP A 59 18.99 -3.86 -2.81
CA TRP A 59 19.93 -4.37 -1.81
C TRP A 59 19.95 -3.52 -0.53
N PRO A 60 19.94 -4.12 0.68
CA PRO A 60 19.71 -5.54 0.95
C PRO A 60 18.28 -5.94 0.57
N ARG A 61 18.08 -7.21 0.22
CA ARG A 61 16.75 -7.72 -0.12
C ARG A 61 15.88 -7.78 1.15
N GLN A 62 14.75 -7.07 1.12
CA GLN A 62 13.80 -6.99 2.23
C GLN A 62 12.84 -8.19 2.26
N ASP A 63 12.04 -8.33 3.33
CA ASP A 63 10.89 -9.24 3.29
C ASP A 63 9.83 -8.71 2.33
N PHE A 64 8.95 -9.59 1.83
CA PHE A 64 7.82 -9.18 0.99
C PHE A 64 6.66 -10.14 1.12
N ALA A 65 5.47 -9.57 1.09
CA ALA A 65 4.24 -10.30 1.06
C ALA A 65 3.27 -9.63 0.08
N VAL A 66 2.56 -10.43 -0.69
CA VAL A 66 1.42 -10.04 -1.52
C VAL A 66 0.19 -10.66 -0.89
N VAL A 67 -0.77 -9.85 -0.49
CA VAL A 67 -2.00 -10.26 0.19
C VAL A 67 -3.20 -9.88 -0.66
N GLN A 68 -4.11 -10.83 -0.91
CA GLN A 68 -5.39 -10.53 -1.54
C GLN A 68 -6.25 -9.70 -0.59
N LEU A 69 -6.82 -8.59 -1.08
CA LEU A 69 -7.68 -7.70 -0.28
C LEU A 69 -9.10 -8.26 -0.15
N THR A 70 -9.24 -9.40 0.53
CA THR A 70 -10.55 -9.95 0.93
C THR A 70 -11.00 -9.33 2.25
N ARG A 71 -12.30 -9.35 2.55
CA ARG A 71 -12.83 -8.86 3.84
C ARG A 71 -12.07 -9.35 5.07
N GLY A 72 -11.75 -10.65 5.10
CA GLY A 72 -11.04 -11.28 6.21
C GLY A 72 -9.61 -10.77 6.33
N ASN A 73 -8.90 -10.70 5.21
CA ASN A 73 -7.53 -10.20 5.17
C ASN A 73 -7.46 -8.71 5.51
N ILE A 74 -8.44 -7.90 5.07
CA ILE A 74 -8.50 -6.47 5.42
C ILE A 74 -8.69 -6.29 6.93
N ALA A 75 -9.55 -7.08 7.57
CA ALA A 75 -9.74 -7.02 9.02
C ALA A 75 -8.45 -7.39 9.78
N PHE A 76 -7.73 -8.40 9.29
CA PHE A 76 -6.41 -8.74 9.83
C PHE A 76 -5.41 -7.60 9.64
N LEU A 77 -5.28 -7.08 8.41
CA LEU A 77 -4.38 -5.97 8.07
C LEU A 77 -4.68 -4.74 8.91
N ALA A 78 -5.94 -4.43 9.22
CA ALA A 78 -6.29 -3.33 10.11
C ALA A 78 -5.68 -3.48 11.51
N THR A 79 -5.57 -4.71 12.01
CA THR A 79 -4.95 -4.99 13.32
C THR A 79 -3.43 -5.05 13.21
N ALA A 80 -2.91 -5.77 12.20
CA ALA A 80 -1.48 -5.93 11.99
C ALA A 80 -0.78 -4.59 11.71
N LEU A 81 -1.40 -3.74 10.87
CA LEU A 81 -0.85 -2.45 10.48
C LEU A 81 -1.05 -1.33 11.51
N ALA A 82 -1.85 -1.58 12.56
CA ALA A 82 -2.03 -0.64 13.67
C ALA A 82 -0.92 -0.71 14.72
N GLN A 83 0.04 -1.65 14.58
CA GLN A 83 1.21 -1.69 15.44
C GLN A 83 2.00 -0.37 15.34
N PRO A 84 2.56 0.12 16.46
CA PRO A 84 3.39 1.31 16.45
C PRO A 84 4.60 1.11 15.53
N ASP A 85 5.09 2.21 14.96
CA ASP A 85 6.32 2.27 14.15
C ASP A 85 6.30 1.38 12.89
N LEU A 86 5.12 0.96 12.44
CA LEU A 86 5.01 0.13 11.24
C LEU A 86 4.92 0.95 9.94
N LEU A 87 4.17 2.05 9.98
CA LEU A 87 3.90 2.91 8.82
C LEU A 87 4.42 4.34 9.06
N GLY A 88 4.80 5.01 7.98
CA GLY A 88 5.28 6.39 8.00
C GLY A 88 6.80 6.51 7.89
N PRO A 89 7.38 7.70 8.18
CA PRO A 89 8.74 8.08 7.80
C PRO A 89 9.86 7.18 8.36
N GLU A 90 9.64 6.58 9.53
CA GLU A 90 10.56 5.65 10.19
C GLU A 90 9.94 4.25 10.31
N GLY A 91 8.89 3.99 9.54
CA GLY A 91 8.13 2.75 9.57
C GLY A 91 8.93 1.52 9.15
N ARG A 92 8.64 0.37 9.76
CA ARG A 92 9.23 -0.91 9.36
C ARG A 92 8.77 -1.38 7.97
N ILE A 93 7.58 -0.98 7.53
CA ILE A 93 7.12 -1.17 6.15
C ILE A 93 7.62 0.02 5.32
N ILE A 94 8.52 -0.26 4.40
CA ILE A 94 9.23 0.72 3.57
C ILE A 94 8.43 0.99 2.29
N HIS A 95 7.88 -0.05 1.67
CA HIS A 95 7.06 0.08 0.47
C HIS A 95 5.74 -0.68 0.61
N THR A 96 4.68 -0.09 0.08
CA THR A 96 3.41 -0.79 -0.15
C THR A 96 2.83 -0.39 -1.50
N GLN A 97 2.21 -1.36 -2.15
CA GLN A 97 1.63 -1.19 -3.48
C GLN A 97 0.26 -1.84 -3.51
N ILE A 98 -0.62 -1.35 -4.36
CA ILE A 98 -1.92 -1.96 -4.64
C ILE A 98 -2.00 -2.22 -6.14
N GLU A 99 -2.32 -3.45 -6.51
CA GLU A 99 -2.55 -3.88 -7.88
C GLU A 99 -4.00 -4.32 -8.05
N MET A 100 -4.61 -3.92 -9.16
CA MET A 100 -5.95 -4.31 -9.56
C MET A 100 -5.93 -4.63 -11.06
N ASP A 101 -6.48 -5.79 -11.44
CA ASP A 101 -6.57 -6.26 -12.83
C ASP A 101 -5.22 -6.27 -13.58
N GLY A 102 -4.12 -6.54 -12.87
CA GLY A 102 -2.76 -6.59 -13.39
C GLY A 102 -2.06 -5.24 -13.46
N GLU A 103 -2.74 -4.14 -13.11
CA GLU A 103 -2.20 -2.78 -13.14
C GLU A 103 -1.95 -2.24 -11.72
N LEU A 104 -0.79 -1.61 -11.53
CA LEU A 104 -0.45 -0.94 -10.29
C LEU A 104 -1.37 0.26 -10.09
N ALA A 105 -2.29 0.23 -9.13
CA ALA A 105 -3.25 1.31 -8.88
C ALA A 105 -2.67 2.41 -7.96
N PHE A 106 -1.90 2.00 -6.95
CA PHE A 106 -1.30 2.87 -5.96
C PHE A 106 0.07 2.34 -5.54
N ALA A 107 1.01 3.24 -5.26
CA ALA A 107 2.27 2.92 -4.64
C ALA A 107 2.63 3.99 -3.62
N ALA A 108 3.04 3.57 -2.42
CA ALA A 108 3.75 4.38 -1.45
C ALA A 108 5.12 3.74 -1.23
N CYS A 109 6.17 4.46 -1.61
CA CYS A 109 7.55 4.01 -1.50
C CYS A 109 8.34 4.90 -0.55
N ASP A 110 9.49 4.40 -0.10
CA ASP A 110 10.41 5.11 0.78
C ASP A 110 9.69 5.68 2.01
N ASN A 111 8.99 4.82 2.74
CA ASN A 111 8.33 5.20 3.99
C ASN A 111 7.24 6.27 3.81
N PHE A 112 6.48 6.17 2.71
CA PHE A 112 5.46 7.15 2.31
C PHE A 112 6.03 8.53 1.98
N HIS A 113 7.28 8.60 1.52
CA HIS A 113 7.84 9.85 1.02
C HIS A 113 6.95 10.41 -0.09
N GLU A 114 6.64 11.69 -0.03
CA GLU A 114 5.63 12.32 -0.90
C GLU A 114 6.03 12.30 -2.37
N GLU A 115 7.33 12.41 -2.67
CA GLU A 115 7.88 12.27 -4.03
C GLU A 115 7.93 10.83 -4.54
N CYS A 116 7.61 9.85 -3.68
CA CYS A 116 7.64 8.42 -3.98
C CYS A 116 6.26 7.76 -3.76
N THR A 117 5.23 8.57 -3.49
CA THR A 117 3.86 8.10 -3.28
C THR A 117 2.95 8.63 -4.36
N TYR A 118 2.33 7.74 -5.15
CA TYR A 118 1.57 8.14 -6.32
C TYR A 118 0.41 7.17 -6.63
N ALA A 119 -0.55 7.68 -7.41
CA ALA A 119 -1.65 6.91 -7.98
C ALA A 119 -1.53 6.84 -9.51
N SER A 120 -1.72 5.65 -10.08
CA SER A 120 -1.59 5.43 -11.52
C SER A 120 -2.92 5.59 -12.26
N GLY A 121 -2.79 5.80 -13.58
CA GLY A 121 -3.83 5.85 -14.62
C GLY A 121 -5.30 5.76 -14.20
N ALA A 122 -6.02 4.76 -14.70
CA ALA A 122 -7.48 4.70 -14.77
C ALA A 122 -8.22 4.83 -13.42
N LEU A 123 -7.53 4.62 -12.31
CA LEU A 123 -8.10 4.64 -10.95
C LEU A 123 -7.75 5.89 -10.14
N ARG A 124 -6.85 6.73 -10.67
CA ARG A 124 -6.36 7.93 -10.02
C ARG A 124 -7.46 8.83 -9.48
N GLN A 125 -8.46 9.16 -10.31
CA GLN A 125 -9.46 10.14 -9.89
C GLN A 125 -10.29 9.62 -8.71
N GLN A 126 -10.68 8.34 -8.74
CA GLN A 126 -11.44 7.71 -7.66
C GLN A 126 -10.61 7.59 -6.37
N ILE A 127 -9.38 7.08 -6.48
CA ILE A 127 -8.43 6.93 -5.36
C ILE A 127 -8.19 8.28 -4.68
N VAL A 128 -7.87 9.31 -5.47
CA VAL A 128 -7.49 10.60 -4.91
C VAL A 128 -8.69 11.36 -4.35
N GLU A 129 -9.85 11.33 -5.01
CA GLU A 129 -11.07 11.94 -4.46
C GLU A 129 -11.47 11.33 -3.13
N VAL A 130 -11.38 10.01 -2.99
CA VAL A 130 -11.69 9.31 -1.74
C VAL A 130 -10.71 9.73 -0.64
N LEU A 131 -9.40 9.70 -0.89
CA LEU A 131 -8.41 10.06 0.14
C LEU A 131 -8.49 11.53 0.55
N THR A 132 -8.63 12.43 -0.41
CA THR A 132 -8.68 13.89 -0.16
C THR A 132 -9.96 14.33 0.54
N ARG A 133 -11.13 13.78 0.14
CA ARG A 133 -12.41 14.08 0.80
C ARG A 133 -12.43 13.68 2.28
N ASN A 134 -11.69 12.63 2.63
CA ASN A 134 -11.58 12.15 4.01
C ASN A 134 -10.43 12.82 4.79
N GLY A 135 -9.70 13.77 4.19
CA GLY A 135 -8.57 14.44 4.82
C GLY A 135 -7.31 13.58 4.98
N LEU A 136 -7.27 12.41 4.33
CA LEU A 136 -6.21 11.41 4.51
C LEU A 136 -4.99 11.65 3.62
N ALA A 137 -5.17 12.38 2.52
CA ALA A 137 -4.11 12.77 1.61
C ALA A 137 -4.36 14.16 1.02
N SER A 138 -3.32 14.76 0.45
CA SER A 138 -3.42 15.94 -0.41
C SER A 138 -2.48 15.81 -1.60
N TRP A 139 -2.77 16.55 -2.67
CA TRP A 139 -1.82 16.71 -3.76
C TRP A 139 -0.50 17.30 -3.28
N LEU A 140 0.61 16.74 -3.76
CA LEU A 140 1.90 17.39 -3.63
C LEU A 140 1.87 18.68 -4.46
N ARG A 141 2.05 19.83 -3.80
CA ARG A 141 2.15 21.12 -4.48
C ARG A 141 3.62 21.37 -4.78
N HIS A 142 3.97 21.40 -6.06
CA HIS A 142 5.25 21.93 -6.52
C HIS A 142 5.21 23.46 -6.54
#